data_AF-A0A954MIB1-F1
#
_entry.id   AF-A0A954MIB1-F1
#
_cell.length_a   1.000
_cell.length_b   1.000
_cell.length_c   1.000
_cell.angle_alpha   90.00
_cell.angle_beta   90.00
_cell.angle_gamma   90.00
#
_symmetry.space_group_name_H-M   'P 1'
#
loop_
_entity.id
_entity.type
_entity.pdbx_description
1 polymer ?
#
loop_
_entity_poly.entity_id
_entity_poly.type
_entity_poly.pdbx_seq_one_letter_code
_entity_poly.pdbx_strand_id
1 'polypeptide(L)'
;MTAESGSGRGLPWRTIGSVVALAAAAVGMFLATPDKTEDPNQPLRPQVANSNDQLKAEKELARILLGMEPGTLDVNRDRLQATDDLNIWLKDFPLPEKEPALTDDAALREKLLSGLGLETVNADRAVPADVAHIRMSLLARETVEYMTRKHPRDLDRMAALFEFVVRHVSGELEQQPITAFEAFLFGKGTVSDRVWCFAELMRQMHFDTVLVLPKSDDPQKSQFFLIGVISDDQQVYLFEPRFGVPVFDPEVAKDSAYPELPVTLAQARENPEILKQFDLPNLPYTLSAEDLKQVRVLLVGSPSQWAPRMARVEFRLPVETRANLYSGLGENRLRSPGAYQRVVEAGEKHQLWTEENVRIWTFPFKQEQALAAAFNDPNSYYQQMLRISSGPLILARDPETGQETMRPARSTIHEVRVEQLTGRSAVALGNLFPIRTAAQSLRIQENLIAEDIGAFLAGQCQLESGQYEAAQDTLSAYLTKRQSGMWGQEAIDELAHCLRIQGKLPEAFGVLNQSTNMTVRRGWLILRWARLLQDQGVLKLNPEPTAGQPAASAGESRPPVPPLPERIE
;
A
#
# COMPACT_ATOMS: atom_id res chain seq x y z
N MET A 1 -43.39 -25.08 -35.24
CA MET A 1 -43.70 -24.96 -36.67
C MET A 1 -42.90 -23.76 -37.18
N THR A 2 -41.72 -23.94 -37.78
CA THR A 2 -41.46 -24.29 -39.20
C THR A 2 -41.91 -23.18 -40.18
N ALA A 3 -41.09 -22.64 -41.07
CA ALA A 3 -39.64 -22.85 -41.35
C ALA A 3 -39.08 -21.67 -42.21
N GLU A 4 -37.74 -21.56 -42.30
CA GLU A 4 -36.89 -21.18 -43.47
C GLU A 4 -37.26 -19.99 -44.40
N SER A 5 -36.37 -19.16 -44.96
CA SER A 5 -34.89 -18.98 -44.96
C SER A 5 -34.58 -17.52 -45.44
N GLY A 6 -33.37 -17.00 -45.70
CA GLY A 6 -32.00 -17.55 -45.76
C GLY A 6 -30.98 -16.51 -46.32
N SER A 7 -29.72 -16.93 -46.54
CA SER A 7 -28.55 -16.15 -47.03
C SER A 7 -27.97 -15.08 -46.08
N GLY A 8 -26.65 -14.90 -45.95
CA GLY A 8 -25.53 -15.71 -46.45
C GLY A 8 -24.21 -14.92 -46.59
N ARG A 9 -23.21 -15.18 -45.74
CA ARG A 9 -21.79 -14.84 -45.98
C ARG A 9 -20.89 -15.93 -45.38
N GLY A 10 -20.00 -16.48 -46.18
CA GLY A 10 -19.11 -17.58 -45.79
C GLY A 10 -17.74 -17.09 -45.27
N LEU A 11 -17.07 -17.97 -44.52
CA LEU A 11 -15.69 -17.80 -44.06
C LEU A 11 -14.82 -18.90 -44.71
N PRO A 12 -13.65 -18.60 -45.31
CA PRO A 12 -12.83 -19.60 -45.98
C PRO A 12 -11.92 -20.39 -45.02
N TRP A 13 -11.80 -21.69 -45.29
CA TRP A 13 -10.98 -22.65 -44.54
C TRP A 13 -9.62 -22.89 -45.23
N ARG A 14 -8.52 -22.52 -44.56
CA ARG A 14 -7.09 -22.91 -44.74
C ARG A 14 -6.32 -22.12 -43.67
N THR A 15 -5.39 -22.66 -42.88
CA THR A 15 -4.38 -23.68 -43.21
C THR A 15 -4.07 -24.57 -42.01
N ILE A 16 -3.99 -25.88 -42.19
CA ILE A 16 -3.45 -26.84 -41.22
C ILE A 16 -2.05 -27.25 -41.69
N GLY A 17 -1.03 -27.17 -40.84
CA GLY A 17 0.29 -27.76 -41.10
C GLY A 17 1.48 -26.98 -40.58
N SER A 18 1.85 -27.16 -39.29
CA SER A 18 3.15 -26.78 -38.70
C SER A 18 3.37 -27.41 -37.30
N VAL A 19 3.37 -28.75 -37.19
CA VAL A 19 3.56 -29.45 -35.88
C VAL A 19 4.57 -30.62 -35.91
N VAL A 20 5.09 -31.05 -37.07
CA VAL A 20 5.85 -32.33 -37.18
C VAL A 20 7.36 -32.16 -37.48
N ALA A 21 7.91 -30.94 -37.38
CA ALA A 21 9.31 -30.65 -37.77
C ALA A 21 10.31 -30.50 -36.59
N LEU A 22 9.93 -30.85 -35.35
CA LEU A 22 10.72 -30.57 -34.14
C LEU A 22 10.95 -31.80 -33.22
N ALA A 23 10.85 -33.01 -33.77
CA ALA A 23 10.96 -34.27 -33.02
C ALA A 23 12.01 -35.26 -33.57
N ALA A 24 12.93 -34.82 -34.45
CA ALA A 24 13.83 -35.71 -35.21
C ALA A 24 15.33 -35.31 -35.15
N ALA A 25 15.77 -34.68 -34.06
CA ALA A 25 17.17 -34.26 -33.86
C ALA A 25 17.78 -34.74 -32.52
N ALA A 26 17.18 -35.72 -31.86
CA ALA A 26 17.52 -36.13 -30.49
C ALA A 26 17.70 -37.65 -30.29
N VAL A 27 18.05 -38.41 -31.34
CA VAL A 27 18.45 -39.83 -31.23
C VAL A 27 19.59 -40.11 -32.21
N GLY A 28 20.84 -40.14 -31.72
CA GLY A 28 21.99 -40.45 -32.56
C GLY A 28 23.33 -40.41 -31.81
N MET A 29 23.92 -41.59 -31.59
CA MET A 29 25.33 -41.82 -31.21
C MET A 29 25.79 -41.43 -29.79
N PHE A 30 25.29 -42.18 -28.80
CA PHE A 30 26.11 -42.56 -27.64
C PHE A 30 26.53 -44.03 -27.79
N LEU A 31 27.78 -44.32 -28.15
CA LEU A 31 28.48 -45.60 -27.91
C LEU A 31 29.97 -45.49 -28.32
N ALA A 32 30.83 -45.08 -27.39
CA ALA A 32 32.27 -45.42 -27.38
C ALA A 32 32.92 -45.04 -26.04
N THR A 33 33.65 -45.98 -25.44
CA THR A 33 34.72 -45.80 -24.43
C THR A 33 35.81 -46.83 -24.78
N PRO A 34 37.05 -46.79 -24.24
CA PRO A 34 37.64 -45.85 -23.26
C PRO A 34 38.98 -45.23 -23.72
N ASP A 35 39.57 -44.28 -22.97
CA ASP A 35 40.73 -44.50 -22.07
C ASP A 35 41.13 -43.19 -21.34
N LYS A 36 42.04 -43.27 -20.36
CA LYS A 36 42.34 -42.24 -19.36
C LYS A 36 43.52 -41.34 -19.71
N THR A 37 43.27 -40.03 -19.81
CA THR A 37 44.21 -38.95 -19.45
C THR A 37 43.41 -37.76 -18.93
N GLU A 38 43.67 -37.31 -17.70
CA GLU A 38 43.07 -36.08 -17.17
C GLU A 38 43.74 -34.86 -17.80
N ASP A 39 42.95 -34.03 -18.49
CA ASP A 39 43.41 -32.79 -19.11
C ASP A 39 43.29 -31.62 -18.09
N PRO A 40 44.40 -30.97 -17.69
CA PRO A 40 44.37 -29.84 -16.76
C PRO A 40 43.70 -28.58 -17.32
N ASN A 41 43.35 -28.53 -18.62
CA ASN A 41 42.61 -27.42 -19.24
C ASN A 41 41.10 -27.70 -19.39
N GLN A 42 40.55 -28.74 -18.76
CA GLN A 42 39.12 -29.01 -18.85
C GLN A 42 38.32 -27.84 -18.20
N PRO A 43 37.41 -27.17 -18.93
CA PRO A 43 36.62 -26.08 -18.35
C PRO A 43 35.78 -26.63 -17.20
N LEU A 44 35.74 -25.89 -16.08
CA LEU A 44 34.99 -26.25 -14.87
C LEU A 44 33.56 -26.68 -15.24
N ARG A 45 33.30 -27.99 -15.19
CA ARG A 45 31.92 -28.49 -15.26
C ARG A 45 31.17 -27.86 -14.09
N PRO A 46 30.04 -27.15 -14.32
CA PRO A 46 29.25 -26.63 -13.22
C PRO A 46 28.86 -27.81 -12.34
N GLN A 47 29.19 -27.73 -11.05
CA GLN A 47 28.90 -28.81 -10.11
C GLN A 47 27.38 -29.00 -10.06
N VAL A 48 26.89 -30.16 -10.50
CA VAL A 48 25.47 -30.57 -10.40
C VAL A 48 25.08 -30.91 -8.95
N ALA A 49 25.94 -30.58 -7.98
CA ALA A 49 25.60 -30.57 -6.57
C ALA A 49 24.57 -29.46 -6.30
N ASN A 50 23.48 -29.85 -5.63
CA ASN A 50 22.52 -29.00 -4.93
C ASN A 50 21.28 -28.48 -5.68
N SER A 51 20.92 -29.02 -6.86
CA SER A 51 19.55 -28.81 -7.40
C SER A 51 18.47 -29.33 -6.44
N ASN A 52 18.73 -30.46 -5.78
CA ASN A 52 17.81 -31.06 -4.82
C ASN A 52 17.72 -30.27 -3.51
N ASP A 53 18.84 -29.76 -2.99
CA ASP A 53 18.87 -28.97 -1.76
C ASP A 53 18.27 -27.58 -1.98
N GLN A 54 18.49 -26.97 -3.16
CA GLN A 54 17.79 -25.76 -3.56
C GLN A 54 16.26 -25.98 -3.63
N LEU A 55 15.82 -27.03 -4.33
CA LEU A 55 14.40 -27.37 -4.42
C LEU A 55 13.77 -27.69 -3.04
N LYS A 56 14.56 -28.27 -2.12
CA LYS A 56 14.14 -28.50 -0.73
C LYS A 56 14.01 -27.17 0.03
N ALA A 57 14.98 -26.28 -0.09
CA ALA A 57 14.96 -24.96 0.54
C ALA A 57 13.76 -24.12 0.06
N GLU A 58 13.50 -24.10 -1.24
CA GLU A 58 12.36 -23.40 -1.86
C GLU A 58 11.01 -23.97 -1.40
N LYS A 59 10.88 -25.30 -1.32
CA LYS A 59 9.65 -25.96 -0.82
C LYS A 59 9.39 -25.70 0.66
N GLU A 60 10.41 -25.77 1.51
CA GLU A 60 10.25 -25.44 2.92
C GLU A 60 9.94 -23.95 3.12
N LEU A 61 10.58 -23.06 2.34
CA LEU A 61 10.25 -21.64 2.38
C LEU A 61 8.79 -21.39 1.95
N ALA A 62 8.34 -22.01 0.85
CA ALA A 62 6.95 -21.92 0.39
C ALA A 62 5.94 -22.35 1.49
N ARG A 63 6.23 -23.45 2.20
CA ARG A 63 5.41 -23.92 3.34
C ARG A 63 5.39 -22.91 4.49
N ILE A 64 6.53 -22.27 4.78
CA ILE A 64 6.63 -21.24 5.82
C ILE A 64 5.83 -19.99 5.42
N LEU A 65 6.01 -19.51 4.18
CA LEU A 65 5.32 -18.35 3.61
C LEU A 65 3.81 -18.50 3.57
N LEU A 66 3.28 -19.70 3.25
CA LEU A 66 1.84 -20.01 3.32
C LEU A 66 1.26 -19.71 4.72
N GLY A 67 2.04 -19.94 5.78
CA GLY A 67 1.66 -19.58 7.15
C GLY A 67 1.85 -18.10 7.50
N MET A 68 2.54 -17.33 6.66
CA MET A 68 2.76 -15.88 6.78
C MET A 68 1.85 -15.07 5.85
N GLU A 69 1.00 -15.73 5.06
CA GLU A 69 0.09 -15.06 4.13
C GLU A 69 -0.81 -14.03 4.84
N PRO A 70 -1.17 -12.93 4.16
CA PRO A 70 -2.06 -11.89 4.70
C PRO A 70 -3.30 -12.38 5.43
N GLY A 71 -3.98 -13.42 4.93
CA GLY A 71 -5.18 -13.99 5.56
C GLY A 71 -4.93 -15.04 6.65
N THR A 72 -3.68 -15.47 6.85
CA THR A 72 -3.34 -16.66 7.67
C THR A 72 -2.64 -16.29 8.98
N LEU A 73 -1.71 -15.33 8.94
CA LEU A 73 -0.93 -14.93 10.11
C LEU A 73 -1.78 -14.15 11.12
N ASP A 74 -1.58 -14.41 12.42
CA ASP A 74 -2.37 -13.94 13.57
C ASP A 74 -3.83 -14.47 13.61
N VAL A 75 -4.29 -15.20 12.58
CA VAL A 75 -5.60 -15.89 12.54
C VAL A 75 -5.43 -17.39 12.85
N ASN A 76 -4.61 -18.08 12.05
CA ASN A 76 -4.37 -19.52 12.14
C ASN A 76 -2.94 -19.85 12.60
N ARG A 77 -2.05 -18.85 12.63
CA ARG A 77 -0.63 -19.02 12.97
C ARG A 77 -0.11 -17.87 13.82
N ASP A 78 0.53 -18.22 14.93
CA ASP A 78 1.23 -17.28 15.80
C ASP A 78 2.52 -16.70 15.16
N ARG A 79 2.78 -15.42 15.40
CA ARG A 79 3.91 -14.67 14.82
C ARG A 79 5.28 -15.12 15.35
N LEU A 80 5.38 -15.54 16.61
CA LEU A 80 6.61 -16.11 17.18
C LEU A 80 6.90 -17.47 16.54
N GLN A 81 5.89 -18.35 16.42
CA GLN A 81 6.06 -19.64 15.73
C GLN A 81 6.43 -19.47 14.24
N ALA A 82 5.93 -18.42 13.57
CA ALA A 82 6.37 -18.08 12.21
C ALA A 82 7.82 -17.56 12.18
N THR A 83 8.25 -16.82 13.20
CA THR A 83 9.64 -16.34 13.36
C THR A 83 10.61 -17.48 13.61
N ASP A 84 10.24 -18.45 14.44
CA ASP A 84 11.06 -19.62 14.76
C ASP A 84 11.24 -20.56 13.57
N ASP A 85 10.17 -20.85 12.81
CA ASP A 85 10.27 -21.60 11.56
C ASP A 85 11.21 -20.91 10.55
N LEU A 86 11.14 -19.59 10.41
CA LEU A 86 12.02 -18.82 9.54
C LEU A 86 13.47 -18.86 10.02
N ASN A 87 13.71 -18.83 11.32
CA ASN A 87 15.03 -18.98 11.91
C ASN A 87 15.63 -20.38 11.72
N ILE A 88 14.81 -21.43 11.82
CA ILE A 88 15.21 -22.80 11.48
C ILE A 88 15.59 -22.87 10.00
N TRP A 89 14.78 -22.32 9.10
CA TRP A 89 15.08 -22.28 7.67
C TRP A 89 16.35 -21.49 7.34
N LEU A 90 16.53 -20.30 7.93
CA LEU A 90 17.74 -19.48 7.75
C LEU A 90 19.02 -20.16 8.27
N LYS A 91 18.90 -21.09 9.22
CA LYS A 91 20.02 -21.88 9.75
C LYS A 91 20.31 -23.10 8.87
N ASP A 92 19.27 -23.83 8.47
CA ASP A 92 19.40 -25.09 7.72
C ASP A 92 19.75 -24.86 6.24
N PHE A 93 19.43 -23.67 5.70
CA PHE A 93 19.71 -23.27 4.32
C PHE A 93 20.57 -21.97 4.27
N PRO A 94 21.88 -22.05 4.59
CA PRO A 94 22.81 -20.94 4.41
C PRO A 94 22.95 -20.56 2.93
N LEU A 95 23.35 -19.31 2.64
CA LEU A 95 23.81 -18.98 1.29
C LEU A 95 25.14 -19.73 0.99
N PRO A 96 25.36 -20.17 -0.25
CA PRO A 96 26.64 -20.76 -0.65
C PRO A 96 27.82 -19.81 -0.41
N GLU A 97 28.93 -20.33 0.13
CA GLU A 97 30.16 -19.56 0.39
C GLU A 97 30.74 -18.83 -0.85
N LYS A 98 30.35 -19.25 -2.05
CA LYS A 98 30.78 -18.67 -3.34
C LYS A 98 29.84 -17.59 -3.88
N GLU A 99 28.69 -17.36 -3.25
CA GLU A 99 27.93 -16.14 -3.55
C GLU A 99 28.70 -14.96 -2.95
N PRO A 100 28.98 -13.90 -3.74
CA PRO A 100 29.65 -12.73 -3.19
C PRO A 100 28.80 -12.23 -2.03
N ALA A 101 29.45 -11.96 -0.90
CA ALA A 101 28.79 -11.48 0.29
C ALA A 101 27.86 -10.31 -0.06
N LEU A 102 26.74 -10.22 0.63
CA LEU A 102 25.95 -8.97 0.66
C LEU A 102 26.83 -7.93 1.35
N THR A 103 27.67 -7.24 0.57
CA THR A 103 28.56 -6.15 1.01
C THR A 103 27.74 -4.89 1.27
N ASP A 104 26.64 -5.03 2.01
CA ASP A 104 25.79 -3.94 2.44
C ASP A 104 26.60 -3.09 3.42
N ASP A 105 26.91 -1.87 3.01
CA ASP A 105 27.87 -0.98 3.62
C ASP A 105 27.56 -0.79 5.12
N ALA A 106 28.37 -1.45 5.97
CA ALA A 106 28.19 -1.43 7.41
C ALA A 106 28.41 -0.02 7.98
N ALA A 107 29.36 0.75 7.42
CA ALA A 107 29.62 2.12 7.82
C ALA A 107 28.46 3.05 7.42
N LEU A 108 27.83 2.81 6.27
CA LEU A 108 26.61 3.52 5.88
C LEU A 108 25.42 3.18 6.79
N ARG A 109 25.26 1.91 7.19
CA ARG A 109 24.23 1.49 8.14
C ARG A 109 24.44 2.14 9.52
N GLU A 110 25.67 2.18 10.02
CA GLU A 110 26.06 2.89 11.26
C GLU A 110 25.89 4.42 11.15
N LYS A 111 26.09 5.01 9.96
CA LYS A 111 25.87 6.44 9.68
C LYS A 111 24.37 6.82 9.70
N LEU A 112 23.49 5.93 9.25
CA LEU A 112 22.08 6.22 9.00
C LEU A 112 21.13 5.70 10.09
N LEU A 113 21.54 4.72 10.88
CA LEU A 113 20.72 4.03 11.88
C LEU A 113 21.44 4.00 13.24
N SER A 114 20.66 4.04 14.32
CA SER A 114 21.17 3.99 15.69
C SER A 114 20.33 3.06 16.58
N GLY A 115 20.91 2.68 17.73
CA GLY A 115 20.26 1.85 18.75
C GLY A 115 19.61 0.58 18.19
N LEU A 116 18.39 0.29 18.67
CA LEU A 116 17.62 -0.89 18.29
C LEU A 116 17.40 -1.01 16.76
N GLY A 117 17.43 0.09 16.00
CA GLY A 117 17.26 0.05 14.55
C GLY A 117 18.47 -0.57 13.86
N LEU A 118 19.67 -0.15 14.25
CA LEU A 118 20.93 -0.74 13.80
C LEU A 118 21.08 -2.19 14.27
N GLU A 119 20.74 -2.48 15.53
CA GLU A 119 20.72 -3.85 16.07
C GLU A 119 19.78 -4.77 15.27
N THR A 120 18.57 -4.27 14.93
CA THR A 120 17.59 -5.04 14.16
C THR A 120 18.04 -5.28 12.73
N VAL A 121 18.73 -4.33 12.08
CA VAL A 121 19.32 -4.53 10.75
C VAL A 121 20.46 -5.56 10.80
N ASN A 122 21.31 -5.50 11.83
CA ASN A 122 22.50 -6.35 11.97
C ASN A 122 22.23 -7.73 12.57
N ALA A 123 21.02 -8.03 13.05
CA ALA A 123 20.70 -9.35 13.60
C ALA A 123 20.80 -10.48 12.56
N ASP A 124 21.60 -11.50 12.86
CA ASP A 124 21.74 -12.71 12.02
C ASP A 124 20.47 -13.57 11.96
N ARG A 125 19.59 -13.41 12.95
CA ARG A 125 18.31 -14.12 13.10
C ARG A 125 17.14 -13.21 12.73
N ALA A 126 16.07 -13.83 12.22
CA ALA A 126 14.79 -13.18 12.05
C ALA A 126 14.15 -12.80 13.40
N VAL A 127 13.44 -11.68 13.39
CA VAL A 127 12.62 -11.12 14.48
C VAL A 127 11.15 -11.02 14.04
N PRO A 128 10.17 -10.84 14.96
CA PRO A 128 8.75 -10.76 14.59
C PRO A 128 8.40 -9.64 13.58
N ALA A 129 9.20 -8.57 13.53
CA ALA A 129 9.07 -7.50 12.54
C ALA A 129 9.41 -7.96 11.11
N ASP A 130 10.30 -8.94 10.92
CA ASP A 130 10.58 -9.50 9.60
C ASP A 130 9.38 -10.30 9.06
N VAL A 131 8.69 -11.05 9.94
CA VAL A 131 7.49 -11.81 9.58
C VAL A 131 6.34 -10.86 9.20
N ALA A 132 6.17 -9.77 9.96
CA ALA A 132 5.19 -8.73 9.63
C ALA A 132 5.52 -8.04 8.30
N HIS A 133 6.80 -7.77 8.04
CA HIS A 133 7.30 -7.21 6.77
C HIS A 133 7.10 -8.15 5.57
N ILE A 134 7.35 -9.45 5.73
CA ILE A 134 7.06 -10.46 4.70
C ILE A 134 5.55 -10.48 4.39
N ARG A 135 4.69 -10.53 5.42
CA ARG A 135 3.23 -10.47 5.25
C ARG A 135 2.78 -9.23 4.49
N MET A 136 3.27 -8.06 4.89
CA MET A 136 2.95 -6.79 4.21
C MET A 136 3.45 -6.79 2.76
N SER A 137 4.65 -7.33 2.49
CA SER A 137 5.21 -7.41 1.14
C SER A 137 4.38 -8.31 0.22
N LEU A 138 3.87 -9.44 0.73
CA LEU A 138 2.97 -10.34 -0.02
C LEU A 138 1.63 -9.66 -0.35
N LEU A 139 1.04 -8.93 0.62
CA LEU A 139 -0.17 -8.14 0.38
C LEU A 139 0.08 -7.05 -0.68
N ALA A 140 1.13 -6.24 -0.49
CA ALA A 140 1.49 -5.14 -1.38
C ALA A 140 1.69 -5.61 -2.82
N ARG A 141 2.35 -6.76 -3.01
CA ARG A 141 2.58 -7.39 -4.32
C ARG A 141 1.25 -7.67 -5.02
N GLU A 142 0.33 -8.39 -4.37
CA GLU A 142 -0.97 -8.75 -4.97
C GLU A 142 -1.83 -7.51 -5.25
N THR A 143 -1.82 -6.51 -4.36
CA THR A 143 -2.46 -5.21 -4.59
C THR A 143 -1.88 -4.50 -5.81
N VAL A 144 -0.56 -4.47 -5.98
CA VAL A 144 0.10 -3.87 -7.15
C VAL A 144 -0.20 -4.63 -8.44
N GLU A 145 -0.11 -5.96 -8.45
CA GLU A 145 -0.44 -6.83 -9.60
C GLU A 145 -1.91 -6.70 -10.05
N TYR A 146 -2.82 -6.40 -9.12
CA TYR A 146 -4.21 -6.10 -9.40
C TYR A 146 -4.38 -4.68 -9.97
N MET A 147 -3.97 -3.66 -9.20
CA MET A 147 -4.23 -2.26 -9.52
C MET A 147 -3.53 -1.80 -10.79
N THR A 148 -2.25 -2.15 -10.98
CA THR A 148 -1.46 -1.65 -12.11
C THR A 148 -1.81 -2.26 -13.46
N ARG A 149 -2.54 -3.38 -13.48
CA ARG A 149 -2.87 -4.17 -14.69
C ARG A 149 -3.58 -3.37 -15.78
N LYS A 150 -4.36 -2.35 -15.40
CA LYS A 150 -5.12 -1.49 -16.32
C LYS A 150 -4.35 -0.24 -16.77
N HIS A 151 -3.17 0.01 -16.18
CA HIS A 151 -2.42 1.25 -16.35
C HIS A 151 -1.11 0.97 -17.10
N PRO A 152 -0.94 1.47 -18.34
CA PRO A 152 0.23 1.13 -19.16
C PRO A 152 1.49 1.92 -18.80
N ARG A 153 1.37 3.14 -18.25
CA ARG A 153 2.48 4.01 -17.86
C ARG A 153 2.67 4.01 -16.35
N ASP A 154 3.91 4.14 -15.88
CA ASP A 154 4.19 4.09 -14.44
C ASP A 154 3.62 5.28 -13.66
N LEU A 155 3.52 6.47 -14.25
CA LEU A 155 2.83 7.60 -13.61
C LEU A 155 1.35 7.31 -13.35
N ASP A 156 0.67 6.65 -14.30
CA ASP A 156 -0.74 6.24 -14.14
C ASP A 156 -0.86 5.20 -13.01
N ARG A 157 0.12 4.30 -12.88
CA ARG A 157 0.19 3.29 -11.82
C ARG A 157 0.44 3.90 -10.45
N MET A 158 1.40 4.82 -10.34
CA MET A 158 1.70 5.56 -9.11
C MET A 158 0.46 6.31 -8.61
N ALA A 159 -0.22 7.04 -9.49
CA ALA A 159 -1.43 7.78 -9.14
C ALA A 159 -2.60 6.87 -8.74
N ALA A 160 -2.84 5.77 -9.47
CA ALA A 160 -3.88 4.80 -9.14
C ALA A 160 -3.62 4.11 -7.80
N LEU A 161 -2.36 3.76 -7.49
CA LEU A 161 -1.98 3.19 -6.19
C LEU A 161 -2.08 4.23 -5.06
N PHE A 162 -1.80 5.51 -5.34
CA PHE A 162 -1.97 6.57 -4.35
C PHE A 162 -3.45 6.81 -4.02
N GLU A 163 -4.32 6.94 -5.03
CA GLU A 163 -5.77 7.05 -4.81
C GLU A 163 -6.31 5.79 -4.10
N PHE A 164 -5.82 4.60 -4.44
CA PHE A 164 -6.16 3.36 -3.74
C PHE A 164 -5.85 3.45 -2.25
N VAL A 165 -4.64 3.85 -1.84
CA VAL A 165 -4.28 3.99 -0.42
C VAL A 165 -5.17 5.02 0.28
N VAL A 166 -5.41 6.16 -0.35
CA VAL A 166 -6.24 7.25 0.20
C VAL A 166 -7.70 6.84 0.38
N ARG A 167 -8.24 5.97 -0.50
CA ARG A 167 -9.57 5.37 -0.35
C ARG A 167 -9.63 4.30 0.74
N HIS A 168 -8.57 3.50 0.88
CA HIS A 168 -8.56 2.32 1.75
C HIS A 168 -8.10 2.60 3.18
N VAL A 169 -7.31 3.64 3.43
CA VAL A 169 -6.77 4.00 4.75
C VAL A 169 -7.23 5.40 5.10
N SER A 170 -8.27 5.50 5.93
CA SER A 170 -9.00 6.75 6.17
C SER A 170 -8.85 7.29 7.59
N GLY A 171 -9.32 8.52 7.75
CA GLY A 171 -9.49 9.19 9.03
C GLY A 171 -8.23 9.85 9.59
N GLU A 172 -8.40 10.33 10.81
CA GLU A 172 -7.36 10.75 11.73
C GLU A 172 -7.62 9.97 13.01
N LEU A 173 -7.10 8.74 13.08
CA LEU A 173 -6.94 8.10 14.39
C LEU A 173 -6.02 8.99 15.23
N GLU A 174 -6.27 9.08 16.53
CA GLU A 174 -5.18 9.38 17.47
C GLU A 174 -4.01 8.42 17.18
N GLN A 175 -2.76 8.80 17.50
CA GLN A 175 -1.60 7.99 17.14
C GLN A 175 -1.65 6.59 17.80
N GLN A 176 -2.23 5.63 17.09
CA GLN A 176 -2.34 4.25 17.50
C GLN A 176 -1.15 3.44 16.95
N PRO A 177 -0.66 2.46 17.69
CA PRO A 177 0.39 1.56 17.24
C PRO A 177 -0.15 0.57 16.21
N ILE A 178 0.08 0.87 14.92
CA ILE A 178 -0.31 0.04 13.77
C ILE A 178 0.79 0.05 12.70
N THR A 179 0.99 -1.06 11.96
CA THR A 179 1.83 -1.03 10.75
C THR A 179 1.02 -0.69 9.51
N ALA A 180 1.70 -0.51 8.37
CA ALA A 180 1.05 -0.43 7.06
C ALA A 180 0.06 -1.59 6.78
N PHE A 181 0.31 -2.80 7.31
CA PHE A 181 -0.61 -3.93 7.15
C PHE A 181 -1.90 -3.72 7.94
N GLU A 182 -1.80 -3.40 9.23
CA GLU A 182 -2.94 -3.07 10.08
C GLU A 182 -3.72 -1.86 9.55
N ALA A 183 -3.06 -0.84 9.00
CA ALA A 183 -3.71 0.31 8.40
C ALA A 183 -4.59 -0.06 7.20
N PHE A 184 -4.12 -0.95 6.31
CA PHE A 184 -4.94 -1.49 5.21
C PHE A 184 -6.07 -2.40 5.72
N LEU A 185 -5.77 -3.30 6.67
CA LEU A 185 -6.69 -4.29 7.23
C LEU A 185 -7.85 -3.64 8.00
N PHE A 186 -7.54 -2.70 8.88
CA PHE A 186 -8.56 -1.97 9.65
C PHE A 186 -9.18 -0.83 8.83
N GLY A 187 -8.54 -0.44 7.73
CA GLY A 187 -8.94 0.64 6.84
C GLY A 187 -8.85 2.04 7.45
N LYS A 188 -8.11 2.17 8.56
CA LYS A 188 -7.98 3.41 9.35
C LYS A 188 -6.49 3.70 9.58
N GLY A 189 -6.11 4.96 9.51
CA GLY A 189 -4.72 5.37 9.76
C GLY A 189 -4.51 6.87 9.58
N THR A 190 -3.45 7.39 10.17
CA THR A 190 -3.02 8.79 10.03
C THR A 190 -2.52 9.09 8.61
N VAL A 191 -2.19 10.36 8.36
CA VAL A 191 -1.49 10.80 7.14
C VAL A 191 -0.14 10.06 6.99
N SER A 192 0.57 9.81 8.10
CA SER A 192 1.83 9.06 8.10
C SER A 192 1.61 7.57 7.78
N ASP A 193 0.55 6.95 8.28
CA ASP A 193 0.24 5.56 7.94
C ASP A 193 -0.07 5.42 6.44
N ARG A 194 -0.81 6.38 5.86
CA ARG A 194 -1.02 6.47 4.39
C ARG A 194 0.29 6.59 3.60
N VAL A 195 1.25 7.42 4.04
CA VAL A 195 2.59 7.51 3.41
C VAL A 195 3.27 6.15 3.41
N TRP A 196 3.29 5.46 4.55
CA TRP A 196 3.96 4.17 4.67
C TRP A 196 3.27 3.10 3.82
N CYS A 197 1.95 2.99 3.88
CA CYS A 197 1.17 2.13 2.99
C CYS A 197 1.49 2.36 1.51
N PHE A 198 1.58 3.62 1.07
CA PHE A 198 1.92 3.95 -0.31
C PHE A 198 3.37 3.58 -0.67
N ALA A 199 4.33 3.85 0.22
CA ALA A 199 5.72 3.46 0.04
C ALA A 199 5.91 1.94 -0.09
N GLU A 200 5.16 1.13 0.67
CA GLU A 200 5.19 -0.33 0.51
C GLU A 200 4.70 -0.80 -0.87
N LEU A 201 3.70 -0.12 -1.46
CA LEU A 201 3.24 -0.40 -2.82
C LEU A 201 4.28 0.05 -3.87
N MET A 202 4.84 1.25 -3.73
CA MET A 202 5.91 1.76 -4.62
C MET A 202 7.15 0.85 -4.60
N ARG A 203 7.50 0.31 -3.43
CA ARG A 203 8.62 -0.64 -3.27
C ARG A 203 8.40 -1.95 -4.02
N GLN A 204 7.16 -2.44 -4.17
CA GLN A 204 6.85 -3.59 -5.03
C GLN A 204 6.91 -3.25 -6.52
N MET A 205 6.79 -1.96 -6.89
CA MET A 205 7.08 -1.44 -8.23
C MET A 205 8.55 -1.11 -8.48
N HIS A 206 9.44 -1.32 -7.50
CA HIS A 206 10.86 -0.90 -7.51
C HIS A 206 11.13 0.61 -7.48
N PHE A 207 10.14 1.44 -7.15
CA PHE A 207 10.33 2.89 -6.99
C PHE A 207 10.68 3.26 -5.54
N ASP A 208 11.71 4.10 -5.37
CA ASP A 208 12.06 4.64 -4.07
C ASP A 208 11.08 5.75 -3.65
N THR A 209 10.64 5.72 -2.40
CA THR A 209 9.73 6.72 -1.83
C THR A 209 10.42 7.51 -0.73
N VAL A 210 10.30 8.82 -0.80
CA VAL A 210 10.87 9.76 0.16
C VAL A 210 9.82 10.74 0.67
N LEU A 211 10.03 11.30 1.85
CA LEU A 211 9.36 12.52 2.28
C LEU A 211 10.21 13.73 1.91
N VAL A 212 9.58 14.73 1.32
CA VAL A 212 10.18 16.03 0.98
C VAL A 212 9.64 17.07 1.97
N LEU A 213 10.52 17.61 2.80
CA LEU A 213 10.20 18.59 3.84
C LEU A 213 11.01 19.88 3.62
N PRO A 214 10.50 21.05 4.00
CA PRO A 214 11.32 22.27 3.97
C PRO A 214 12.47 22.20 4.97
N LYS A 215 13.65 22.70 4.58
CA LYS A 215 14.80 22.95 5.48
C LYS A 215 14.54 24.25 6.25
N SER A 216 13.54 24.22 7.14
CA SER A 216 13.11 25.35 7.96
C SER A 216 13.32 25.08 9.44
N ASP A 217 13.72 26.13 10.17
CA ASP A 217 13.75 26.15 11.64
C ASP A 217 12.37 26.45 12.26
N ASP A 218 11.36 26.83 11.45
CA ASP A 218 9.98 26.99 11.89
C ASP A 218 9.34 25.62 12.21
N PRO A 219 9.01 25.33 13.48
CA PRO A 219 8.42 24.06 13.86
C PRO A 219 7.08 23.80 13.14
N GLN A 220 6.30 24.85 12.88
CA GLN A 220 4.99 24.72 12.24
C GLN A 220 5.10 24.26 10.78
N LYS A 221 6.16 24.66 10.07
CA LYS A 221 6.44 24.16 8.70
C LYS A 221 7.13 22.81 8.71
N SER A 222 8.01 22.56 9.67
CA SER A 222 8.86 21.34 9.71
C SER A 222 8.09 20.02 9.80
N GLN A 223 6.84 20.05 10.26
CA GLN A 223 5.93 18.89 10.33
C GLN A 223 5.17 18.59 9.02
N PHE A 224 5.14 19.52 8.06
CA PHE A 224 4.47 19.33 6.79
C PHE A 224 5.43 18.82 5.72
N PHE A 225 4.93 17.88 4.92
CA PHE A 225 5.73 17.17 3.93
C PHE A 225 4.89 16.80 2.72
N LEU A 226 5.58 16.65 1.58
CA LEU A 226 5.08 15.96 0.40
C LEU A 226 5.72 14.58 0.32
N ILE A 227 5.06 13.65 -0.37
CA ILE A 227 5.69 12.40 -0.78
C ILE A 227 6.37 12.65 -2.13
N GLY A 228 7.65 12.28 -2.24
CA GLY A 228 8.37 12.17 -3.50
C GLY A 228 8.51 10.70 -3.89
N VAL A 229 8.13 10.35 -5.12
CA VAL A 229 8.44 9.05 -5.73
C VAL A 229 9.53 9.25 -6.77
N ILE A 230 10.64 8.53 -6.62
CA ILE A 230 11.76 8.57 -7.56
C ILE A 230 11.52 7.53 -8.65
N SER A 231 11.51 8.00 -9.89
CA SER A 231 11.28 7.21 -11.10
C SER A 231 12.60 6.82 -11.79
N ASP A 232 12.54 5.94 -12.80
CA ASP A 232 13.71 5.41 -13.51
C ASP A 232 14.56 6.50 -14.20
N ASP A 233 13.94 7.60 -14.65
CA ASP A 233 14.66 8.75 -15.20
C ASP A 233 15.23 9.69 -14.10
N GLN A 234 15.06 9.31 -12.83
CA GLN A 234 15.43 10.00 -11.60
C GLN A 234 14.67 11.32 -11.36
N GLN A 235 13.54 11.55 -12.04
CA GLN A 235 12.58 12.58 -11.63
C GLN A 235 11.90 12.22 -10.31
N VAL A 236 11.54 13.25 -9.55
CA VAL A 236 10.93 13.15 -8.21
C VAL A 236 9.48 13.64 -8.29
N TYR A 237 8.54 12.72 -8.46
CA TYR A 237 7.12 13.01 -8.62
C TYR A 237 6.42 13.21 -7.28
N LEU A 238 5.60 14.27 -7.16
CA LEU A 238 5.07 14.73 -5.89
C LEU A 238 3.60 14.33 -5.65
N PHE A 239 3.29 13.94 -4.41
CA PHE A 239 1.94 13.65 -3.93
C PHE A 239 1.69 14.33 -2.57
N GLU A 240 0.48 14.84 -2.34
CA GLU A 240 0.08 15.52 -1.11
C GLU A 240 -0.86 14.62 -0.28
N PRO A 241 -0.38 13.99 0.81
CA PRO A 241 -1.09 12.93 1.51
C PRO A 241 -2.26 13.40 2.38
N ARG A 242 -2.32 14.68 2.78
CA ARG A 242 -3.47 15.22 3.54
C ARG A 242 -4.70 15.39 2.65
N PHE A 243 -4.48 15.94 1.45
CA PHE A 243 -5.51 16.13 0.44
C PHE A 243 -5.80 14.85 -0.33
N GLY A 244 -4.84 13.91 -0.36
CA GLY A 244 -5.03 12.60 -0.99
C GLY A 244 -5.20 12.74 -2.50
N VAL A 245 -4.35 13.57 -3.11
CA VAL A 245 -4.16 13.73 -4.55
C VAL A 245 -2.67 13.84 -4.90
N PRO A 246 -2.27 13.50 -6.15
CA PRO A 246 -1.02 13.99 -6.71
C PRO A 246 -0.88 15.51 -6.51
N VAL A 247 0.35 16.02 -6.44
CA VAL A 247 0.58 17.45 -6.70
C VAL A 247 0.60 17.59 -8.22
N PHE A 248 -0.24 18.44 -8.81
CA PHE A 248 -0.46 18.50 -10.26
C PHE A 248 -0.38 19.94 -10.78
N ASP A 249 -0.24 20.12 -12.09
CA ASP A 249 -0.29 21.46 -12.71
C ASP A 249 -1.76 21.92 -12.87
N PRO A 250 -2.18 23.05 -12.26
CA PRO A 250 -3.56 23.52 -12.33
C PRO A 250 -4.04 23.80 -13.76
N GLU A 251 -3.17 24.27 -14.66
CA GLU A 251 -3.54 24.59 -16.05
C GLU A 251 -3.76 23.30 -16.87
N VAL A 252 -2.91 22.30 -16.68
CA VAL A 252 -3.03 20.99 -17.35
C VAL A 252 -4.27 20.25 -16.84
N ALA A 253 -4.57 20.36 -15.54
CA ALA A 253 -5.67 19.65 -14.91
C ALA A 253 -6.98 20.44 -14.86
N LYS A 254 -7.07 21.63 -15.45
CA LYS A 254 -8.17 22.60 -15.23
C LYS A 254 -9.58 22.01 -15.38
N ASP A 255 -9.78 21.10 -16.35
CA ASP A 255 -11.07 20.47 -16.66
C ASP A 255 -11.32 19.17 -15.89
N SER A 256 -10.37 18.71 -15.06
CA SER A 256 -10.47 17.43 -14.33
C SER A 256 -11.02 17.57 -12.91
N ALA A 257 -12.07 16.81 -12.60
CA ALA A 257 -12.59 16.67 -11.24
C ALA A 257 -11.61 16.00 -10.26
N TYR A 258 -10.69 15.17 -10.74
CA TYR A 258 -9.68 14.50 -9.92
C TYR A 258 -8.38 14.35 -10.73
N PRO A 259 -7.34 15.16 -10.46
CA PRO A 259 -6.11 15.13 -11.24
C PRO A 259 -5.27 13.88 -10.96
N GLU A 260 -4.86 13.21 -12.03
CA GLU A 260 -4.14 11.92 -11.95
C GLU A 260 -2.65 12.05 -12.30
N LEU A 261 -2.20 13.16 -12.88
CA LEU A 261 -0.81 13.33 -13.32
C LEU A 261 0.00 14.14 -12.28
N PRO A 262 0.98 13.53 -11.58
CA PRO A 262 1.87 14.25 -10.68
C PRO A 262 2.84 15.14 -11.45
N VAL A 263 3.15 16.32 -10.90
CA VAL A 263 4.31 17.13 -11.29
C VAL A 263 5.55 16.69 -10.51
N THR A 264 6.71 17.10 -11.02
CA THR A 264 8.00 16.91 -10.37
C THR A 264 8.29 17.98 -9.31
N LEU A 265 9.20 17.68 -8.37
CA LEU A 265 9.72 18.66 -7.42
C LEU A 265 10.37 19.87 -8.12
N ALA A 266 11.03 19.66 -9.27
CA ALA A 266 11.58 20.74 -10.08
C ALA A 266 10.47 21.71 -10.54
N GLN A 267 9.35 21.22 -11.04
CA GLN A 267 8.22 22.05 -11.46
C GLN A 267 7.57 22.80 -10.27
N ALA A 268 7.38 22.12 -9.13
CA ALA A 268 6.77 22.73 -7.94
C ALA A 268 7.65 23.83 -7.28
N ARG A 269 8.96 23.81 -7.50
CA ARG A 269 9.90 24.87 -7.06
C ARG A 269 9.81 26.15 -7.91
N GLU A 270 9.53 26.01 -9.20
CA GLU A 270 9.54 27.13 -10.15
C GLU A 270 8.16 27.77 -10.35
N ASN A 271 7.06 27.04 -10.10
CA ASN A 271 5.69 27.55 -10.24
C ASN A 271 4.93 27.58 -8.90
N PRO A 272 4.79 28.76 -8.24
CA PRO A 272 4.04 28.91 -7.00
C PRO A 272 2.55 28.50 -7.06
N GLU A 273 1.91 28.58 -8.23
CA GLU A 273 0.48 28.27 -8.36
C GLU A 273 0.18 26.77 -8.15
N ILE A 274 1.18 25.90 -8.36
CA ILE A 274 1.10 24.45 -8.12
C ILE A 274 0.80 24.12 -6.64
N LEU A 275 1.21 24.99 -5.70
CA LEU A 275 0.93 24.78 -4.28
C LEU A 275 -0.23 25.66 -3.75
N LYS A 276 -0.36 26.90 -4.25
CA LYS A 276 -1.49 27.78 -3.89
C LYS A 276 -2.86 27.20 -4.19
N GLN A 277 -2.99 26.31 -5.17
CA GLN A 277 -4.26 25.63 -5.45
C GLN A 277 -4.79 24.73 -4.32
N PHE A 278 -3.98 24.48 -3.28
CA PHE A 278 -4.37 23.80 -2.06
C PHE A 278 -4.84 24.76 -0.95
N ASP A 279 -4.81 26.08 -1.18
CA ASP A 279 -5.38 27.08 -0.27
C ASP A 279 -6.90 26.87 -0.09
N LEU A 280 -7.33 26.82 1.16
CA LEU A 280 -8.75 26.86 1.53
C LEU A 280 -9.08 28.25 2.11
N PRO A 281 -10.31 28.78 1.95
CA PRO A 281 -10.67 30.17 2.30
C PRO A 281 -10.25 30.66 3.70
N ASN A 282 -10.19 29.77 4.69
CA ASN A 282 -9.78 30.07 6.07
C ASN A 282 -8.55 29.26 6.54
N LEU A 283 -7.91 28.50 5.63
CA LEU A 283 -6.75 27.66 5.93
C LEU A 283 -5.80 27.69 4.72
N PRO A 284 -4.89 28.69 4.65
CA PRO A 284 -3.84 28.74 3.66
C PRO A 284 -2.95 27.49 3.72
N TYR A 285 -2.48 27.05 2.56
CA TYR A 285 -1.60 25.91 2.42
C TYR A 285 -0.19 26.25 2.94
N THR A 286 0.38 25.34 3.73
CA THR A 286 1.54 25.68 4.58
C THR A 286 2.89 25.68 3.85
N LEU A 287 3.00 24.97 2.73
CA LEU A 287 4.23 24.85 1.94
C LEU A 287 4.15 25.77 0.71
N SER A 288 5.17 26.61 0.51
CA SER A 288 5.31 27.42 -0.70
C SER A 288 6.40 26.88 -1.63
N ALA A 289 6.44 27.35 -2.87
CA ALA A 289 7.51 26.98 -3.82
C ALA A 289 8.91 27.37 -3.31
N GLU A 290 9.01 28.45 -2.52
CA GLU A 290 10.26 28.87 -1.86
C GLU A 290 10.69 27.85 -0.79
N ASP A 291 9.73 27.33 -0.01
CA ASP A 291 9.98 26.29 1.00
C ASP A 291 10.51 24.99 0.38
N LEU A 292 10.25 24.75 -0.92
CA LEU A 292 10.77 23.60 -1.68
C LEU A 292 12.14 23.84 -2.33
N LYS A 293 12.72 25.05 -2.28
CA LYS A 293 14.06 25.32 -2.85
C LYS A 293 15.20 24.79 -1.99
N GLN A 294 14.97 24.60 -0.69
CA GLN A 294 15.90 23.94 0.22
C GLN A 294 15.14 22.91 1.03
N VAL A 295 15.37 21.63 0.75
CA VAL A 295 14.63 20.53 1.36
C VAL A 295 15.49 19.64 2.24
N ARG A 296 14.85 19.02 3.23
CA ARG A 296 15.31 17.80 3.88
C ARG A 296 14.55 16.63 3.27
N VAL A 297 15.25 15.53 3.00
CA VAL A 297 14.67 14.33 2.40
C VAL A 297 14.76 13.18 3.40
N LEU A 298 13.64 12.50 3.64
CA LEU A 298 13.61 11.30 4.50
C LEU A 298 13.28 10.08 3.66
N LEU A 299 14.21 9.14 3.53
CA LEU A 299 13.97 7.83 2.92
C LEU A 299 12.95 7.06 3.78
N VAL A 300 11.86 6.60 3.16
CA VAL A 300 10.82 5.80 3.81
C VAL A 300 11.25 4.34 3.82
N GLY A 301 11.25 3.72 5.01
CA GLY A 301 11.47 2.29 5.17
C GLY A 301 11.58 1.87 6.63
N SER A 302 11.80 0.57 6.86
CA SER A 302 11.99 -0.01 8.19
C SER A 302 13.20 -0.96 8.22
N PRO A 303 13.77 -1.26 9.42
CA PRO A 303 14.94 -2.12 9.56
C PRO A 303 14.87 -3.45 8.78
N SER A 304 13.71 -4.11 8.76
CA SER A 304 13.52 -5.36 8.01
C SER A 304 13.87 -5.21 6.52
N GLN A 305 13.56 -4.07 5.90
CA GLN A 305 13.83 -3.80 4.48
C GLN A 305 15.32 -3.64 4.14
N TRP A 306 16.16 -3.34 5.13
CA TRP A 306 17.61 -3.16 5.00
C TRP A 306 18.40 -4.28 5.67
N ALA A 307 17.74 -5.27 6.27
CA ALA A 307 18.38 -6.40 6.92
C ALA A 307 18.90 -7.40 5.87
N PRO A 308 20.21 -7.73 5.82
CA PRO A 308 20.76 -8.67 4.83
C PRO A 308 20.10 -10.06 4.86
N ARG A 309 19.53 -10.48 6.00
CA ARG A 309 18.72 -11.71 6.09
C ARG A 309 17.47 -11.69 5.19
N MET A 310 16.85 -10.54 4.92
CA MET A 310 15.72 -10.45 3.98
C MET A 310 16.16 -10.59 2.53
N ALA A 311 17.38 -10.20 2.17
CA ALA A 311 17.96 -10.50 0.86
C ALA A 311 18.11 -12.01 0.63
N ARG A 312 18.50 -12.76 1.69
CA ARG A 312 18.59 -14.23 1.65
C ARG A 312 17.24 -14.89 1.40
N VAL A 313 16.17 -14.35 2.01
CA VAL A 313 14.80 -14.81 1.78
C VAL A 313 14.34 -14.45 0.37
N GLU A 314 14.51 -13.19 -0.07
CA GLU A 314 14.13 -12.71 -1.42
C GLU A 314 14.76 -13.56 -2.53
N PHE A 315 16.05 -13.86 -2.41
CA PHE A 315 16.81 -14.66 -3.39
C PHE A 315 16.31 -16.11 -3.51
N ARG A 316 15.57 -16.61 -2.51
CA ARG A 316 15.01 -17.97 -2.48
C ARG A 316 13.49 -18.02 -2.60
N LEU A 317 12.82 -16.89 -2.82
CA LEU A 317 11.37 -16.87 -3.00
C LEU A 317 10.95 -17.70 -4.23
N PRO A 318 9.96 -18.60 -4.09
CA PRO A 318 9.23 -19.16 -5.23
C PRO A 318 8.70 -18.05 -6.16
N VAL A 319 8.59 -18.37 -7.45
CA VAL A 319 8.15 -17.39 -8.47
C VAL A 319 6.74 -16.88 -8.18
N GLU A 320 5.88 -17.74 -7.64
CA GLU A 320 4.48 -17.49 -7.30
C GLU A 320 4.30 -16.53 -6.11
N THR A 321 5.30 -16.47 -5.22
CA THR A 321 5.32 -15.64 -4.00
C THR A 321 6.41 -14.56 -4.05
N ARG A 322 6.95 -14.28 -5.24
CA ARG A 322 8.04 -13.32 -5.43
C ARG A 322 7.57 -11.90 -5.14
N ALA A 323 7.90 -11.42 -3.94
CA ALA A 323 7.80 -10.01 -3.55
C ALA A 323 9.20 -9.43 -3.36
N ASN A 324 9.35 -8.12 -3.54
CA ASN A 324 10.53 -7.43 -3.02
C ASN A 324 10.45 -7.51 -1.48
N LEU A 325 11.53 -7.91 -0.82
CA LEU A 325 11.69 -7.92 0.65
C LEU A 325 12.88 -7.06 1.08
N TYR A 326 13.89 -6.92 0.23
CA TYR A 326 15.13 -6.22 0.56
C TYR A 326 15.48 -5.14 -0.46
N SER A 327 15.76 -3.96 0.07
CA SER A 327 16.25 -2.82 -0.72
C SER A 327 17.75 -2.59 -0.53
N GLY A 328 18.27 -2.90 0.66
CA GLY A 328 19.63 -2.54 1.09
C GLY A 328 19.81 -1.02 1.25
N LEU A 329 20.63 -0.59 2.21
CA LEU A 329 21.02 0.82 2.26
C LEU A 329 22.19 1.09 1.32
N GLY A 330 23.17 0.19 1.25
CA GLY A 330 24.31 0.25 0.35
C GLY A 330 24.16 -0.57 -0.94
N GLU A 331 25.14 -0.40 -1.83
CA GLU A 331 25.28 -1.21 -3.04
C GLU A 331 25.40 -2.70 -2.69
N ASN A 332 24.65 -3.53 -3.40
CA ASN A 332 24.67 -4.98 -3.23
C ASN A 332 24.26 -5.69 -4.53
N ARG A 333 24.44 -7.02 -4.57
CA ARG A 333 24.16 -7.82 -5.78
C ARG A 333 22.69 -7.79 -6.24
N LEU A 334 21.73 -7.56 -5.35
CA LEU A 334 20.31 -7.45 -5.71
C LEU A 334 19.95 -6.04 -6.17
N ARG A 335 20.63 -5.02 -5.64
CA ARG A 335 20.38 -3.58 -5.89
C ARG A 335 21.70 -2.81 -5.97
N SER A 336 22.08 -2.42 -7.19
CA SER A 336 23.19 -1.50 -7.46
C SER A 336 22.69 -0.37 -8.36
N PRO A 337 22.64 0.89 -7.89
CA PRO A 337 23.03 1.37 -6.56
C PRO A 337 22.09 0.90 -5.45
N GLY A 338 22.51 1.04 -4.18
CA GLY A 338 21.65 0.83 -3.00
C GLY A 338 20.58 1.91 -2.83
N ALA A 339 19.60 1.70 -1.95
CA ALA A 339 18.46 2.62 -1.82
C ALA A 339 18.88 4.03 -1.38
N TYR A 340 19.89 4.15 -0.53
CA TYR A 340 20.40 5.47 -0.13
C TYR A 340 21.10 6.17 -1.30
N GLN A 341 21.97 5.47 -2.03
CA GLN A 341 22.67 6.04 -3.20
C GLN A 341 21.67 6.51 -4.27
N ARG A 342 20.64 5.72 -4.61
CA ARG A 342 19.62 6.13 -5.60
C ARG A 342 18.90 7.43 -5.19
N VAL A 343 18.61 7.62 -3.91
CA VAL A 343 18.03 8.87 -3.39
C VAL A 343 19.01 10.05 -3.47
N VAL A 344 20.31 9.83 -3.19
CA VAL A 344 21.33 10.88 -3.33
C VAL A 344 21.53 11.27 -4.79
N GLU A 345 21.72 10.30 -5.68
CA GLU A 345 21.91 10.49 -7.12
C GLU A 345 20.75 11.27 -7.78
N ALA A 346 19.50 10.92 -7.45
CA ALA A 346 18.32 11.63 -7.96
C ALA A 346 18.28 13.10 -7.51
N GLY A 347 18.70 13.38 -6.27
CA GLY A 347 18.85 14.73 -5.74
C GLY A 347 19.91 15.53 -6.47
N GLU A 348 21.11 14.95 -6.62
CA GLU A 348 22.28 15.65 -7.17
C GLU A 348 22.14 15.91 -8.68
N LYS A 349 21.68 14.91 -9.45
CA LYS A 349 21.45 15.02 -10.91
C LYS A 349 20.52 16.19 -11.28
N HIS A 350 19.52 16.45 -10.46
CA HIS A 350 18.52 17.49 -10.68
C HIS A 350 18.68 18.72 -9.78
N GLN A 351 19.78 18.81 -9.02
CA GLN A 351 20.10 19.93 -8.12
C GLN A 351 18.95 20.22 -7.12
N LEU A 352 18.34 19.15 -6.62
CA LEU A 352 17.20 19.17 -5.69
C LEU A 352 17.65 19.12 -4.23
N TRP A 353 18.66 18.31 -3.94
CA TRP A 353 19.30 18.17 -2.63
C TRP A 353 20.69 17.53 -2.77
N THR A 354 21.41 17.43 -1.66
CA THR A 354 22.72 16.76 -1.55
C THR A 354 22.66 15.66 -0.48
N GLU A 355 23.69 14.80 -0.40
CA GLU A 355 23.78 13.73 0.61
C GLU A 355 23.50 14.22 2.05
N GLU A 356 24.02 15.39 2.43
CA GLU A 356 23.83 15.96 3.77
C GLU A 356 22.37 16.25 4.14
N ASN A 357 21.46 16.27 3.16
CA ASN A 357 20.03 16.52 3.34
C ASN A 357 19.20 15.24 3.50
N VAL A 358 19.77 14.06 3.20
CA VAL A 358 19.06 12.76 3.23
C VAL A 358 19.19 12.10 4.61
N ARG A 359 18.08 11.68 5.21
CA ARG A 359 18.01 10.91 6.47
C ARG A 359 17.02 9.74 6.32
N ILE A 360 16.93 8.90 7.35
CA ILE A 360 15.90 7.87 7.45
C ILE A 360 14.65 8.45 8.12
N TRP A 361 13.46 8.11 7.63
CA TRP A 361 12.21 8.41 8.32
C TRP A 361 11.94 7.37 9.42
N THR A 362 11.96 7.77 10.69
CA THR A 362 11.88 6.83 11.83
C THR A 362 10.46 6.34 12.14
N PHE A 363 9.42 6.83 11.45
CA PHE A 363 8.02 6.54 11.81
C PHE A 363 7.65 5.05 11.68
N PRO A 364 7.96 4.35 10.57
CA PRO A 364 7.70 2.91 10.45
C PRO A 364 8.28 2.11 11.62
N PHE A 365 9.54 2.36 11.97
CA PHE A 365 10.22 1.65 13.03
C PHE A 365 9.66 1.96 14.43
N LYS A 366 9.26 3.21 14.69
CA LYS A 366 8.57 3.58 15.95
C LYS A 366 7.21 2.88 16.07
N GLN A 367 6.48 2.74 14.95
CA GLN A 367 5.22 2.01 14.92
C GLN A 367 5.41 0.50 15.12
N GLU A 368 6.42 -0.13 14.50
CA GLU A 368 6.76 -1.54 14.72
C GLU A 368 7.06 -1.83 16.21
N GLN A 369 7.84 -0.98 16.88
CA GLN A 369 8.13 -1.09 18.31
C GLN A 369 6.87 -0.89 19.17
N ALA A 370 6.09 0.16 18.90
CA ALA A 370 4.89 0.47 19.67
C ALA A 370 3.82 -0.62 19.51
N LEU A 371 3.71 -1.23 18.33
CA LEU A 371 2.83 -2.38 18.09
C LEU A 371 3.30 -3.62 18.85
N ALA A 372 4.61 -3.89 18.92
CA ALA A 372 5.14 -4.99 19.73
C ALA A 372 4.81 -4.84 21.23
N ALA A 373 4.77 -3.60 21.74
CA ALA A 373 4.27 -3.33 23.09
C ALA A 373 2.75 -3.56 23.19
N ALA A 374 1.95 -2.97 22.29
CA ALA A 374 0.49 -3.07 22.29
C ALA A 374 -0.03 -4.50 22.10
N PHE A 375 0.67 -5.34 21.34
CA PHE A 375 0.35 -6.76 21.16
C PHE A 375 0.19 -7.50 22.50
N ASN A 376 0.99 -7.13 23.51
CA ASN A 376 1.01 -7.75 24.83
C ASN A 376 -0.04 -7.19 25.81
N ASP A 377 -0.78 -6.14 25.44
CA ASP A 377 -1.90 -5.60 26.23
C ASP A 377 -3.25 -6.03 25.62
N PRO A 378 -4.01 -6.94 26.27
CA PRO A 378 -5.33 -7.37 25.82
C PRO A 378 -6.38 -6.25 25.67
N ASN A 379 -6.16 -5.10 26.33
CA ASN A 379 -7.07 -3.97 26.28
C ASN A 379 -6.66 -2.93 25.23
N SER A 380 -5.50 -3.09 24.58
CA SER A 380 -5.01 -2.16 23.56
C SER A 380 -6.00 -2.02 22.40
N TYR A 381 -5.99 -0.86 21.75
CA TYR A 381 -6.76 -0.63 20.53
C TYR A 381 -6.51 -1.72 19.48
N TYR A 382 -5.25 -2.15 19.34
CA TYR A 382 -4.85 -3.21 18.43
C TYR A 382 -5.56 -4.54 18.73
N GLN A 383 -5.55 -5.02 19.98
CA GLN A 383 -6.22 -6.27 20.35
C GLN A 383 -7.75 -6.18 20.22
N GLN A 384 -8.34 -5.01 20.44
CA GLN A 384 -9.76 -4.77 20.16
C GLN A 384 -10.07 -4.86 18.66
N MET A 385 -9.24 -4.26 17.80
CA MET A 385 -9.41 -4.31 16.35
C MET A 385 -9.17 -5.71 15.78
N LEU A 386 -8.19 -6.48 16.28
CA LEU A 386 -8.03 -7.90 15.91
C LEU A 386 -9.27 -8.73 16.25
N ARG A 387 -9.85 -8.55 17.45
CA ARG A 387 -11.10 -9.24 17.84
C ARG A 387 -12.26 -8.89 16.92
N ILE A 388 -12.39 -7.61 16.54
CA ILE A 388 -13.40 -7.16 15.57
C ILE A 388 -13.15 -7.78 14.20
N SER A 389 -11.92 -7.74 13.68
CA SER A 389 -11.55 -8.30 12.37
C SER A 389 -11.70 -9.82 12.28
N SER A 390 -11.62 -10.52 13.42
CA SER A 390 -11.94 -11.95 13.55
C SER A 390 -13.45 -12.25 13.54
N GLY A 391 -14.30 -11.22 13.57
CA GLY A 391 -15.74 -11.35 13.47
C GLY A 391 -16.21 -11.72 12.05
N PRO A 392 -17.45 -12.19 11.89
CA PRO A 392 -18.45 -12.41 12.94
C PRO A 392 -18.16 -13.65 13.77
N LEU A 393 -18.67 -13.68 15.00
CA LEU A 393 -18.57 -14.82 15.90
C LEU A 393 -19.86 -15.64 15.87
N ILE A 394 -19.72 -16.95 16.00
CA ILE A 394 -20.79 -17.94 16.07
C ILE A 394 -20.69 -18.76 17.36
N LEU A 395 -21.85 -19.20 17.87
CA LEU A 395 -21.91 -20.28 18.85
C LEU A 395 -21.64 -21.61 18.12
N ALA A 396 -20.59 -22.31 18.55
CA ALA A 396 -20.24 -23.62 18.05
C ALA A 396 -20.28 -24.63 19.20
N ARG A 397 -21.02 -25.72 19.00
CA ARG A 397 -21.05 -26.83 19.92
C ARG A 397 -19.89 -27.78 19.64
N ASP A 398 -19.05 -27.97 20.63
CA ASP A 398 -17.99 -28.97 20.61
C ASP A 398 -18.62 -30.39 20.50
N PRO A 399 -18.14 -31.25 19.59
CA PRO A 399 -18.79 -32.54 19.33
C PRO A 399 -18.48 -33.61 20.38
N GLU A 400 -17.41 -33.47 21.18
CA GLU A 400 -16.99 -34.46 22.17
C GLU A 400 -17.57 -34.16 23.56
N THR A 401 -17.48 -32.89 23.98
CA THR A 401 -17.95 -32.40 25.28
C THR A 401 -19.40 -31.93 25.24
N GLY A 402 -19.92 -31.60 24.06
CA GLY A 402 -21.23 -30.98 23.90
C GLY A 402 -21.30 -29.54 24.42
N GLN A 403 -20.18 -28.92 24.80
CA GLN A 403 -20.10 -27.56 25.31
C GLN A 403 -20.21 -26.54 24.17
N GLU A 404 -20.97 -25.46 24.37
CA GLU A 404 -21.01 -24.36 23.42
C GLU A 404 -19.87 -23.38 23.70
N THR A 405 -19.15 -23.02 22.64
CA THR A 405 -18.03 -22.07 22.66
C THR A 405 -18.23 -21.02 21.58
N MET A 406 -17.77 -19.80 21.85
CA MET A 406 -17.74 -18.72 20.87
C MET A 406 -16.50 -18.87 19.99
N ARG A 407 -16.66 -18.90 18.67
CA ARG A 407 -15.55 -18.90 17.72
C ARG A 407 -15.82 -18.01 16.50
N PRO A 408 -14.80 -17.55 15.77
CA PRO A 408 -14.95 -16.97 14.45
C PRO A 408 -15.81 -17.83 13.51
N ALA A 409 -16.59 -17.18 12.65
CA ALA A 409 -17.20 -17.82 11.50
C ALA A 409 -16.13 -18.24 10.47
N ARG A 410 -16.54 -19.05 9.49
CA ARG A 410 -15.64 -19.50 8.41
C ARG A 410 -15.13 -18.36 7.51
N SER A 411 -15.88 -17.27 7.40
CA SER A 411 -15.52 -16.10 6.60
C SER A 411 -15.45 -14.91 7.56
N THR A 412 -14.25 -14.47 7.87
CA THR A 412 -13.98 -13.34 8.76
C THR A 412 -13.86 -12.03 7.99
N ILE A 413 -14.00 -10.90 8.68
CA ILE A 413 -13.73 -9.57 8.10
C ILE A 413 -12.27 -9.49 7.62
N HIS A 414 -11.33 -10.09 8.37
CA HIS A 414 -9.92 -10.13 8.01
C HIS A 414 -9.69 -10.75 6.63
N GLU A 415 -10.17 -11.99 6.44
CA GLU A 415 -10.04 -12.71 5.16
C GLU A 415 -10.71 -11.94 4.02
N VAL A 416 -11.94 -11.47 4.24
CA VAL A 416 -12.69 -10.68 3.25
C VAL A 416 -11.99 -9.39 2.86
N ARG A 417 -11.36 -8.70 3.81
CA ARG A 417 -10.62 -7.47 3.56
C ARG A 417 -9.34 -7.75 2.77
N VAL A 418 -8.65 -8.84 3.07
CA VAL A 418 -7.52 -9.31 2.26
C VAL A 418 -7.98 -9.65 0.84
N GLU A 419 -9.11 -10.35 0.68
CA GLU A 419 -9.71 -10.64 -0.64
C GLU A 419 -10.02 -9.36 -1.42
N GLN A 420 -10.61 -8.34 -0.79
CA GLN A 420 -10.86 -7.03 -1.40
C GLN A 420 -9.55 -6.35 -1.86
N LEU A 421 -8.59 -6.16 -0.93
CA LEU A 421 -7.34 -5.43 -1.18
C LEU A 421 -6.47 -6.06 -2.28
N THR A 422 -6.65 -7.36 -2.54
CA THR A 422 -5.97 -8.15 -3.57
C THR A 422 -6.77 -8.30 -4.87
N GLY A 423 -7.86 -7.53 -5.01
CA GLY A 423 -8.69 -7.51 -6.23
C GLY A 423 -9.62 -8.70 -6.42
N ARG A 424 -9.78 -9.56 -5.39
CA ARG A 424 -10.73 -10.68 -5.37
C ARG A 424 -12.12 -10.23 -4.91
N SER A 425 -12.53 -9.01 -5.28
CA SER A 425 -13.75 -8.33 -4.80
C SER A 425 -15.04 -9.15 -5.02
N ALA A 426 -15.09 -10.01 -6.04
CA ALA A 426 -16.22 -10.95 -6.25
C ALA A 426 -16.30 -12.07 -5.19
N VAL A 427 -15.16 -12.55 -4.70
CA VAL A 427 -15.09 -13.55 -3.61
C VAL A 427 -15.45 -12.86 -2.29
N ALA A 428 -14.86 -11.68 -2.04
CA ALA A 428 -15.19 -10.83 -0.89
C ALA A 428 -16.70 -10.55 -0.81
N LEU A 429 -17.35 -10.16 -1.91
CA LEU A 429 -18.80 -9.93 -1.96
C LEU A 429 -19.64 -11.16 -1.60
N GLY A 430 -19.23 -12.36 -2.01
CA GLY A 430 -19.88 -13.61 -1.62
C GLY A 430 -19.75 -13.87 -0.11
N ASN A 431 -18.54 -13.68 0.43
CA ASN A 431 -18.24 -13.84 1.85
C ASN A 431 -18.86 -12.74 2.74
N LEU A 432 -19.16 -11.55 2.21
CA LEU A 432 -19.78 -10.46 2.96
C LEU A 432 -21.25 -10.68 3.33
N PHE A 433 -21.99 -11.55 2.62
CA PHE A 433 -23.40 -11.83 2.94
C PHE A 433 -23.63 -12.41 4.34
N PRO A 434 -22.94 -13.50 4.77
CA PRO A 434 -23.09 -14.01 6.15
C PRO A 434 -22.62 -13.00 7.20
N ILE A 435 -21.59 -12.20 6.92
CA ILE A 435 -21.10 -11.13 7.81
C ILE A 435 -22.20 -10.10 8.07
N ARG A 436 -22.89 -9.65 7.01
CA ARG A 436 -23.99 -8.68 7.06
C ARG A 436 -25.31 -9.22 7.63
N THR A 437 -25.38 -10.50 7.99
CA THR A 437 -26.57 -11.10 8.63
C THR A 437 -26.28 -11.73 9.99
N ALA A 438 -25.00 -11.82 10.40
CA ALA A 438 -24.59 -12.48 11.64
C ALA A 438 -25.29 -11.96 12.91
N ALA A 439 -25.54 -10.65 13.02
CA ALA A 439 -26.23 -10.05 14.16
C ALA A 439 -27.73 -10.46 14.28
N GLN A 440 -28.31 -11.02 13.21
CA GLN A 440 -29.67 -11.59 13.22
C GLN A 440 -29.69 -12.97 13.89
N SER A 441 -28.61 -13.75 13.72
CA SER A 441 -28.44 -15.08 14.34
C SER A 441 -27.89 -14.99 15.77
N LEU A 442 -26.97 -14.06 16.02
CA LEU A 442 -26.38 -13.84 17.35
C LEU A 442 -26.08 -12.35 17.56
N ARG A 443 -26.95 -11.69 18.31
CA ARG A 443 -26.93 -10.22 18.53
C ARG A 443 -25.98 -9.83 19.66
N ILE A 444 -24.68 -9.86 19.38
CA ILE A 444 -23.59 -9.36 20.23
C ILE A 444 -22.91 -8.13 19.61
N GLN A 445 -22.11 -7.40 20.39
CA GLN A 445 -21.45 -6.18 19.94
C GLN A 445 -20.50 -6.43 18.75
N GLU A 446 -19.69 -7.48 18.79
CA GLU A 446 -18.78 -7.88 17.71
C GLU A 446 -19.55 -8.10 16.39
N ASN A 447 -20.69 -8.79 16.44
CA ASN A 447 -21.50 -9.06 15.25
C ASN A 447 -22.23 -7.82 14.72
N LEU A 448 -22.59 -6.86 15.59
CA LEU A 448 -23.15 -5.58 15.18
C LEU A 448 -22.08 -4.70 14.48
N ILE A 449 -20.85 -4.70 14.98
CA ILE A 449 -19.72 -4.01 14.33
C ILE A 449 -19.34 -4.72 13.02
N ALA A 450 -19.39 -6.06 12.98
CA ALA A 450 -19.19 -6.83 11.76
C ALA A 450 -20.25 -6.55 10.70
N GLU A 451 -21.52 -6.43 11.10
CA GLU A 451 -22.61 -5.99 10.23
C GLU A 451 -22.38 -4.54 9.74
N ASP A 452 -21.74 -3.70 10.57
CA ASP A 452 -21.37 -2.34 10.19
C ASP A 452 -20.35 -2.33 9.04
N ILE A 453 -19.16 -2.86 9.35
CA ILE A 453 -18.01 -2.98 8.43
C ILE A 453 -18.44 -3.69 7.14
N GLY A 454 -19.10 -4.85 7.25
CA GLY A 454 -19.44 -5.67 6.09
C GLY A 454 -20.38 -4.99 5.09
N ALA A 455 -21.24 -4.07 5.53
CA ALA A 455 -22.07 -3.31 4.58
C ALA A 455 -21.30 -2.19 3.88
N PHE A 456 -20.34 -1.55 4.57
CA PHE A 456 -19.45 -0.56 3.95
C PHE A 456 -18.50 -1.21 2.93
N LEU A 457 -17.84 -2.32 3.32
CA LEU A 457 -16.94 -3.06 2.42
C LEU A 457 -17.67 -3.59 1.17
N ALA A 458 -18.96 -3.93 1.26
CA ALA A 458 -19.75 -4.34 0.09
C ALA A 458 -19.86 -3.22 -0.95
N GLY A 459 -20.05 -1.97 -0.50
CA GLY A 459 -20.06 -0.79 -1.38
C GLY A 459 -18.71 -0.53 -2.04
N GLN A 460 -17.60 -0.64 -1.29
CA GLN A 460 -16.26 -0.53 -1.85
C GLN A 460 -15.96 -1.63 -2.88
N CYS A 461 -16.24 -2.90 -2.56
CA CYS A 461 -16.03 -4.03 -3.48
C CYS A 461 -16.82 -3.89 -4.79
N GLN A 462 -18.06 -3.39 -4.74
CA GLN A 462 -18.87 -3.10 -5.93
C GLN A 462 -18.24 -1.98 -6.77
N LEU A 463 -17.77 -0.91 -6.13
CA LEU A 463 -17.13 0.24 -6.78
C LEU A 463 -15.84 -0.16 -7.50
N GLU A 464 -14.96 -0.91 -6.84
CA GLU A 464 -13.73 -1.49 -7.43
C GLU A 464 -14.02 -2.46 -8.59
N SER A 465 -15.13 -3.19 -8.49
CA SER A 465 -15.60 -4.11 -9.55
C SER A 465 -16.25 -3.39 -10.73
N GLY A 466 -16.37 -2.05 -10.71
CA GLY A 466 -17.03 -1.26 -11.74
C GLY A 466 -18.56 -1.32 -11.70
N GLN A 467 -19.16 -1.86 -10.63
CA GLN A 467 -20.62 -1.98 -10.45
C GLN A 467 -21.18 -0.68 -9.84
N TYR A 468 -20.97 0.45 -10.53
CA TYR A 468 -21.17 1.79 -9.95
C TYR A 468 -22.60 2.05 -9.45
N GLU A 469 -23.63 1.58 -10.16
CA GLU A 469 -25.03 1.73 -9.72
C GLU A 469 -25.29 0.96 -8.41
N ALA A 470 -24.86 -0.30 -8.34
CA ALA A 470 -24.99 -1.13 -7.13
C ALA A 470 -24.19 -0.57 -5.94
N ALA A 471 -23.00 0.00 -6.21
CA ALA A 471 -22.20 0.69 -5.21
C ALA A 471 -22.89 1.96 -4.70
N GLN A 472 -23.45 2.78 -5.61
CA GLN A 472 -24.23 3.98 -5.27
C GLN A 472 -25.41 3.62 -4.36
N ASP A 473 -26.19 2.61 -4.71
CA ASP A 473 -27.33 2.14 -3.91
C ASP A 473 -26.89 1.62 -2.53
N THR A 474 -25.83 0.81 -2.49
CA THR A 474 -25.33 0.21 -1.24
C THR A 474 -24.77 1.26 -0.28
N LEU A 475 -24.00 2.22 -0.79
CA LEU A 475 -23.45 3.34 0.01
C LEU A 475 -24.55 4.31 0.46
N SER A 476 -25.53 4.61 -0.40
CA SER A 476 -26.69 5.45 -0.03
C SER A 476 -27.55 4.79 1.05
N ALA A 477 -27.77 3.46 0.94
CA ALA A 477 -28.48 2.69 1.94
C ALA A 477 -27.69 2.55 3.25
N TYR A 478 -26.36 2.49 3.19
CA TYR A 478 -25.49 2.56 4.37
C TYR A 478 -25.68 3.90 5.10
N LEU A 479 -25.50 5.02 4.39
CA LEU A 479 -25.63 6.37 4.97
C LEU A 479 -27.02 6.63 5.55
N THR A 480 -28.08 6.15 4.89
CA THR A 480 -29.47 6.26 5.37
C THR A 480 -29.70 5.51 6.69
N LYS A 481 -29.07 4.33 6.86
CA LYS A 481 -29.25 3.48 8.05
C LYS A 481 -28.27 3.77 9.18
N ARG A 482 -27.09 4.30 8.84
CA ARG A 482 -25.92 4.40 9.73
C ARG A 482 -25.14 5.69 9.47
N GLN A 483 -25.83 6.82 9.42
CA GLN A 483 -25.23 8.14 9.20
C GLN A 483 -24.11 8.48 10.22
N SER A 484 -24.25 7.96 11.45
CA SER A 484 -23.26 8.05 12.53
C SER A 484 -22.46 6.74 12.77
N GLY A 485 -22.46 5.82 11.80
CA GLY A 485 -21.68 4.57 11.86
C GLY A 485 -20.18 4.82 11.74
N MET A 486 -19.37 3.77 12.00
CA MET A 486 -17.90 3.85 12.02
C MET A 486 -17.29 4.32 10.68
N TRP A 487 -18.05 4.14 9.60
CA TRP A 487 -17.65 4.45 8.22
C TRP A 487 -18.53 5.52 7.57
N GLY A 488 -19.32 6.27 8.36
CA GLY A 488 -20.24 7.29 7.82
C GLY A 488 -19.53 8.38 7.01
N GLN A 489 -18.30 8.76 7.41
CA GLN A 489 -17.53 9.78 6.70
C GLN A 489 -16.88 9.25 5.43
N GLU A 490 -16.38 8.03 5.47
CA GLU A 490 -15.80 7.34 4.33
C GLU A 490 -16.85 6.99 3.27
N ALA A 491 -18.04 6.55 3.70
CA ALA A 491 -19.16 6.26 2.80
C ALA A 491 -19.64 7.50 2.05
N ILE A 492 -19.52 8.72 2.62
CA ILE A 492 -19.76 9.99 1.92
C ILE A 492 -18.71 10.20 0.81
N ASP A 493 -17.42 10.05 1.12
CA ASP A 493 -16.34 10.24 0.14
C ASP A 493 -16.37 9.18 -0.98
N GLU A 494 -16.68 7.93 -0.64
CA GLU A 494 -16.84 6.82 -1.58
C GLU A 494 -18.05 7.00 -2.49
N LEU A 495 -19.19 7.45 -1.94
CA LEU A 495 -20.39 7.74 -2.73
C LEU A 495 -20.14 8.90 -3.70
N ALA A 496 -19.48 9.97 -3.24
CA ALA A 496 -19.11 11.10 -4.09
C ALA A 496 -18.13 10.70 -5.19
N HIS A 497 -17.11 9.89 -4.89
CA HIS A 497 -16.19 9.37 -5.90
C HIS A 497 -16.91 8.43 -6.89
N CYS A 498 -17.85 7.59 -6.44
CA CYS A 498 -18.67 6.74 -7.31
C CYS A 498 -19.52 7.59 -8.28
N LEU A 499 -20.19 8.63 -7.78
CA LEU A 499 -20.97 9.57 -8.61
C LEU A 499 -20.07 10.31 -9.61
N ARG A 500 -18.88 10.76 -9.21
CA ARG A 500 -17.88 11.36 -10.11
C ARG A 500 -17.53 10.44 -11.28
N ILE A 501 -17.23 9.16 -11.03
CA ILE A 501 -16.91 8.20 -12.10
C ILE A 501 -18.07 8.00 -13.07
N GLN A 502 -19.31 8.05 -12.57
CA GLN A 502 -20.52 8.00 -13.41
C GLN A 502 -20.80 9.30 -14.19
N GLY A 503 -19.93 10.32 -14.11
CA GLY A 503 -20.16 11.64 -14.72
C GLY A 503 -21.15 12.53 -13.98
N LYS A 504 -21.65 12.10 -12.82
CA LYS A 504 -22.65 12.79 -11.98
C LYS A 504 -21.96 13.77 -11.02
N LEU A 505 -21.18 14.70 -11.57
CA LEU A 505 -20.41 15.68 -10.79
C LEU A 505 -21.27 16.62 -9.91
N PRO A 506 -22.44 17.13 -10.38
CA PRO A 506 -23.33 17.94 -9.53
C PRO A 506 -23.82 17.17 -8.29
N GLU A 507 -24.18 15.90 -8.45
CA GLU A 507 -24.63 15.03 -7.38
C GLU A 507 -23.48 14.67 -6.43
N ALA A 508 -22.29 14.38 -6.96
CA ALA A 508 -21.08 14.15 -6.17
C ALA A 508 -20.74 15.35 -5.28
N PHE A 509 -20.79 16.57 -5.84
CA PHE A 509 -20.64 17.82 -5.09
C PHE A 509 -21.72 17.97 -4.02
N GLY A 510 -22.98 17.68 -4.35
CA GLY A 510 -24.09 17.71 -3.41
C GLY A 510 -23.89 16.79 -2.20
N VAL A 511 -23.38 15.57 -2.42
CA VAL A 511 -23.08 14.60 -1.35
C VAL A 511 -21.97 15.11 -0.41
N LEU A 512 -20.87 15.65 -0.95
CA LEU A 512 -19.79 16.19 -0.10
C LEU A 512 -20.25 17.43 0.68
N ASN A 513 -20.95 18.35 0.03
CA ASN A 513 -21.36 19.64 0.59
C ASN A 513 -22.46 19.52 1.67
N GLN A 514 -23.11 18.35 1.79
CA GLN A 514 -24.05 18.05 2.88
C GLN A 514 -23.37 17.48 4.14
N SER A 515 -22.07 17.16 4.09
CA SER A 515 -21.37 16.61 5.25
C SER A 515 -21.10 17.68 6.31
N THR A 516 -21.42 17.36 7.56
CA THR A 516 -21.17 18.23 8.72
C THR A 516 -19.74 18.17 9.24
N ASN A 517 -18.95 17.17 8.84
CA ASN A 517 -17.54 17.04 9.20
C ASN A 517 -16.68 17.42 7.99
N MET A 518 -15.92 18.49 8.10
CA MET A 518 -15.10 19.01 6.99
C MET A 518 -13.65 18.59 7.15
N THR A 519 -13.23 17.55 6.43
CA THR A 519 -11.80 17.20 6.30
C THR A 519 -11.12 18.14 5.29
N VAL A 520 -9.80 18.31 5.40
CA VAL A 520 -9.01 19.12 4.46
C VAL A 520 -9.21 18.65 3.01
N ARG A 521 -9.18 17.33 2.78
CA ARG A 521 -9.50 16.70 1.49
C ARG A 521 -10.90 17.05 0.98
N ARG A 522 -11.92 16.98 1.84
CA ARG A 522 -13.31 17.26 1.44
C ARG A 522 -13.52 18.73 1.11
N GLY A 523 -12.97 19.64 1.91
CA GLY A 523 -13.03 21.08 1.64
C GLY A 523 -12.40 21.43 0.29
N TRP A 524 -11.24 20.82 -0.02
CA TRP A 524 -10.59 20.98 -1.32
C TRP A 524 -11.40 20.41 -2.49
N LEU A 525 -11.94 19.19 -2.36
CA LEU A 525 -12.79 18.58 -3.40
C LEU A 525 -14.03 19.44 -3.68
N ILE A 526 -14.68 19.95 -2.65
CA ILE A 526 -15.83 20.87 -2.76
C ILE A 526 -15.45 22.12 -3.55
N LEU A 527 -14.35 22.80 -3.19
CA LEU A 527 -13.90 24.02 -3.90
C LEU A 527 -13.53 23.73 -5.36
N ARG A 528 -12.83 22.62 -5.62
CA ARG A 528 -12.45 22.22 -6.97
C ARG A 528 -13.66 21.93 -7.84
N TRP A 529 -14.61 21.14 -7.33
CA TRP A 529 -15.81 20.77 -8.07
C TRP A 529 -16.78 21.94 -8.23
N ALA A 530 -16.85 22.87 -7.26
CA ALA A 530 -17.59 24.11 -7.40
C ALA A 530 -17.10 24.92 -8.61
N ARG A 531 -15.77 25.14 -8.75
CA ARG A 531 -15.19 25.86 -9.90
C ARG A 531 -15.56 25.19 -11.24
N LEU A 532 -15.34 23.89 -11.35
CA LEU A 532 -15.71 23.11 -12.55
C LEU A 532 -17.20 23.25 -12.91
N LEU A 533 -18.09 23.21 -11.92
CA LEU A 533 -19.53 23.36 -12.13
C LEU A 533 -19.92 24.82 -12.46
N GLN A 534 -19.17 25.82 -12.00
CA GLN A 534 -19.34 27.22 -12.41
C GLN A 534 -18.92 27.43 -13.86
N ASP A 535 -17.77 26.88 -14.26
CA ASP A 535 -17.23 26.97 -15.63
C ASP A 535 -18.14 26.26 -16.65
N GLN A 536 -18.79 25.17 -16.21
CA GLN A 536 -19.85 24.48 -16.97
C GLN A 536 -21.21 25.21 -16.95
N GLY A 537 -21.36 26.31 -16.21
CA GLY A 537 -22.61 27.05 -16.06
C GLY A 537 -23.70 26.35 -15.23
N VAL A 538 -23.38 25.22 -14.60
CA VAL A 538 -24.29 24.43 -13.77
C VAL A 538 -24.51 25.08 -12.39
N LEU A 539 -23.43 25.55 -11.77
CA LEU A 539 -23.46 26.20 -10.45
C LEU A 539 -23.38 27.72 -10.60
N LYS A 540 -24.46 28.40 -10.21
CA LYS A 540 -24.45 29.86 -10.04
C LYS A 540 -24.13 30.18 -8.58
N LEU A 541 -22.85 30.37 -8.27
CA LEU A 541 -22.50 31.03 -7.00
C LEU A 541 -22.99 32.48 -7.06
N ASN A 542 -23.54 32.96 -5.94
CA ASN A 542 -23.66 34.40 -5.75
C ASN A 542 -22.25 35.01 -5.82
N PRO A 543 -22.07 36.20 -6.43
CA PRO A 543 -20.75 36.83 -6.50
C PRO A 543 -20.15 36.94 -5.10
N GLU A 544 -18.85 36.70 -4.99
CA GLU A 544 -18.16 36.72 -3.70
C GLU A 544 -18.52 37.99 -2.91
N PRO A 545 -18.79 37.88 -1.60
CA PRO A 545 -19.02 39.07 -0.78
C PRO A 545 -17.78 39.95 -0.85
N THR A 546 -17.92 41.11 -1.51
CA THR A 546 -16.84 42.08 -1.73
C THR A 546 -15.98 42.23 -0.48
N ALA A 547 -14.65 42.07 -0.64
CA ALA A 547 -13.68 41.78 0.43
C ALA A 547 -13.45 42.90 1.49
N GLY A 548 -14.51 43.42 2.08
CA GLY A 548 -14.52 44.53 3.04
C GLY A 548 -15.57 44.41 4.15
N GLN A 549 -16.30 43.29 4.25
CA GLN A 549 -17.10 42.98 5.44
C GLN A 549 -16.38 41.92 6.28
N PRO A 550 -15.93 42.26 7.51
CA PRO A 550 -15.29 41.28 8.39
C PRO A 550 -16.32 40.24 8.82
N ALA A 551 -16.02 38.96 8.58
CA ALA A 551 -16.84 37.85 9.03
C ALA A 551 -16.95 37.86 10.57
N ALA A 552 -18.16 37.69 11.10
CA ALA A 552 -18.36 37.54 12.54
C ALA A 552 -17.60 36.32 13.05
N SER A 553 -16.73 36.51 14.04
CA SER A 553 -15.83 35.47 14.52
C SER A 553 -16.58 34.32 15.20
N ALA A 554 -16.77 33.21 14.48
CA ALA A 554 -17.07 31.93 15.10
C ALA A 554 -15.82 31.46 15.85
N GLY A 555 -15.90 31.43 17.18
CA GLY A 555 -14.78 31.03 18.03
C GLY A 555 -14.61 29.51 18.06
N GLU A 556 -13.89 28.95 17.09
CA GLU A 556 -13.47 27.55 17.12
C GLU A 556 -12.00 27.43 17.57
N SER A 557 -11.79 26.76 18.69
CA SER A 557 -10.46 26.39 19.17
C SER A 557 -9.85 25.34 18.24
N ARG A 558 -8.74 25.66 17.58
CA ARG A 558 -7.94 24.65 16.85
C ARG A 558 -7.54 23.54 17.82
N PRO A 559 -7.73 22.24 17.48
CA PRO A 559 -7.11 21.17 18.23
C PRO A 559 -5.58 21.31 18.16
N PRO A 560 -4.85 21.02 19.26
CA PRO A 560 -3.40 21.06 19.24
C PRO A 560 -2.86 19.95 18.33
N VAL A 561 -1.97 20.32 17.41
CA VAL A 561 -1.19 19.34 16.66
C VAL A 561 -0.20 18.68 17.63
N PRO A 562 -0.13 17.34 17.73
CA PRO A 562 0.80 16.68 18.64
C PRO A 562 2.24 17.04 18.26
N PRO A 563 3.11 17.38 19.24
CA PRO A 563 4.49 17.74 18.95
C PRO A 563 5.25 16.58 18.32
N LEU A 564 6.16 16.88 17.40
CA LEU A 564 7.15 15.90 16.94
C LEU A 564 7.97 15.42 18.16
N PRO A 565 8.27 14.12 18.26
CA PRO A 565 9.17 13.64 19.31
C PRO A 565 10.53 14.30 19.16
N GLU A 566 11.06 14.83 20.27
CA GLU A 566 12.35 15.52 20.31
C GLU A 566 13.48 14.63 19.78
N ARG A 567 14.58 15.27 19.36
CA ARG A 567 15.82 14.55 19.01
C ARG A 567 16.28 13.73 20.22
N ILE A 568 16.32 12.43 20.06
CA ILE A 568 17.18 11.56 20.85
C ILE A 568 18.51 11.52 20.10
N GLU A 569 19.58 11.96 20.76
CA GLU A 569 20.97 11.81 20.30
C GLU A 569 21.43 10.35 20.40
#